data_AF-A0A978UJX0-F1
#
_entry.id   AF-A0A978UJX0-F1
#
_cell.length_a   1.000
_cell.length_b   1.000
_cell.length_c   1.000
_cell.angle_alpha   90.00
_cell.angle_beta   90.00
_cell.angle_gamma   90.00
#
_symmetry.space_group_name_H-M   'P 1'
#
loop_
_entity.id
_entity.type
_entity.pdbx_description
1 polymer ?
#
loop_
_entity_poly.entity_id
_entity_poly.type
_entity_poly.pdbx_seq_one_letter_code
_entity_poly.pdbx_strand_id
1 'polypeptide(L)'
;MQQLESLDLSRNRLNGEIPTSLSNLNFLAVLDLSHNHLVGRIPMGTQIQTFSGDCFQGNEGLCGPPLTLNCPGDVTDMPPEPAHEARHSNYGSGIKWDLISAEVGFIAGFGGVIGPLVFSKRWRKYYYDGIEDVAFSILPRLVLEKWLSWKFGVRK
;
A
#
# COMPACT_ATOMS: atom_id res chain seq x y z
N MET A 1 -6.21 -19.66 15.11
CA MET A 1 -4.76 -19.41 15.21
C MET A 1 -4.25 -18.94 13.86
N GLN A 2 -4.40 -17.67 13.48
CA GLN A 2 -3.95 -17.27 12.13
C GLN A 2 -3.43 -15.83 12.10
N GLN A 3 -2.52 -15.49 13.01
CA GLN A 3 -1.70 -14.25 12.98
C GLN A 3 -0.50 -14.38 12.04
N LEU A 4 -0.61 -15.20 10.98
CA LEU A 4 0.49 -15.38 10.05
C LEU A 4 0.53 -14.16 9.12
N GLU A 5 1.61 -13.40 9.20
CA GLU A 5 1.81 -12.18 8.41
C GLU A 5 2.63 -12.41 7.14
N SER A 6 3.53 -13.39 7.14
CA SER A 6 4.40 -13.66 5.99
C SER A 6 4.57 -15.16 5.79
N LEU A 7 4.35 -15.61 4.56
CA LEU A 7 4.53 -16.99 4.14
C LEU A 7 5.25 -17.03 2.78
N ASP A 8 6.54 -17.35 2.81
CA ASP A 8 7.33 -17.62 1.62
C ASP A 8 7.62 -19.12 1.55
N LEU A 9 7.06 -19.77 0.53
CA LEU A 9 7.28 -21.16 0.17
C LEU A 9 7.80 -21.28 -1.26
N SER A 10 8.34 -20.20 -1.82
CA SER A 10 8.84 -20.17 -3.19
C SER A 10 9.96 -21.19 -3.41
N ARG A 11 10.09 -21.68 -4.65
CA ARG A 11 11.19 -22.56 -5.09
C ARG A 11 11.31 -23.85 -4.30
N ASN A 12 10.19 -24.40 -3.87
CA ASN A 12 10.12 -25.72 -3.26
C ASN A 12 9.59 -26.75 -4.27
N ARG A 13 9.40 -27.99 -3.81
CA ARG A 13 8.80 -29.07 -4.61
C ARG A 13 7.40 -29.42 -4.12
N LEU A 14 6.67 -28.43 -3.60
CA LEU A 14 5.31 -28.64 -3.11
C LEU A 14 4.41 -29.04 -4.28
N ASN A 15 3.53 -30.01 -4.04
CA ASN A 15 2.61 -30.55 -5.03
C ASN A 15 1.20 -30.65 -4.46
N GLY A 16 0.23 -30.88 -5.35
CA GLY A 16 -1.19 -30.89 -5.00
C GLY A 16 -1.83 -29.52 -5.06
N GLU A 17 -3.04 -29.42 -4.52
CA GLU A 17 -3.86 -28.21 -4.57
C GLU A 17 -3.53 -27.24 -3.42
N ILE A 18 -3.71 -25.95 -3.67
CA ILE A 18 -3.63 -24.94 -2.60
C ILE A 18 -4.84 -25.13 -1.69
N PRO A 19 -4.65 -25.45 -0.40
CA PRO A 19 -5.75 -25.77 0.48
C PRO A 19 -6.62 -24.52 0.72
N THR A 20 -7.94 -24.68 0.65
CA THR A 20 -8.90 -23.59 0.92
C THR A 20 -8.76 -23.03 2.32
N SER A 21 -8.23 -23.79 3.29
CA SER A 21 -7.92 -23.27 4.62
C SER A 21 -6.88 -22.15 4.61
N LEU A 22 -6.03 -22.07 3.58
CA LEU A 22 -5.07 -20.96 3.40
C LEU A 22 -5.79 -19.65 3.09
N SER A 23 -6.98 -19.72 2.50
CA SER A 23 -7.79 -18.53 2.21
C SER A 23 -8.51 -17.97 3.45
N ASN A 24 -8.48 -18.69 4.58
CA ASN A 24 -8.98 -18.21 5.88
C ASN A 24 -7.93 -17.36 6.64
N LEU A 25 -6.68 -17.30 6.16
CA LEU A 25 -5.67 -16.41 6.73
C LEU A 25 -6.09 -14.97 6.39
N ASN A 26 -6.30 -14.15 7.43
CA ASN A 26 -6.77 -12.76 7.28
C ASN A 26 -5.67 -11.70 7.52
N PHE A 27 -4.50 -12.11 8.00
CA PHE A 27 -3.42 -11.21 8.40
C PHE A 27 -2.18 -11.32 7.50
N LEU A 28 -2.25 -12.10 6.42
CA LEU A 28 -1.11 -12.40 5.56
C LEU A 28 -0.74 -11.20 4.68
N ALA A 29 0.30 -10.48 5.06
CA ALA A 29 0.85 -9.36 4.30
C ALA A 29 1.74 -9.81 3.12
N VAL A 30 2.36 -10.99 3.23
CA VAL A 30 3.28 -11.54 2.22
C VAL A 30 2.96 -13.01 1.96
N LEU A 31 2.78 -13.36 0.68
CA LEU A 31 2.63 -14.73 0.20
C LEU A 31 3.49 -14.92 -1.04
N ASP A 32 4.32 -15.96 -1.06
CA ASP A 32 5.00 -16.42 -2.28
C ASP A 32 4.96 -17.94 -2.36
N LEU A 33 4.28 -18.48 -3.38
CA LEU A 33 4.18 -19.90 -3.71
C LEU A 33 4.84 -20.21 -5.06
N SER A 34 5.62 -19.27 -5.61
CA SER A 34 6.19 -19.38 -6.95
C SER A 34 7.16 -20.55 -7.07
N HIS A 35 7.32 -21.06 -8.29
CA HIS A 35 8.24 -22.14 -8.63
C HIS A 35 8.06 -23.39 -7.76
N ASN A 36 6.83 -23.89 -7.68
CA ASN A 36 6.48 -25.19 -7.09
C ASN A 36 5.79 -26.06 -8.15
N HIS A 37 5.29 -27.23 -7.76
CA HIS A 37 4.50 -28.14 -8.60
C HIS A 37 3.03 -28.16 -8.18
N LEU A 38 2.48 -27.01 -7.76
CA LEU A 38 1.09 -26.89 -7.35
C LEU A 38 0.17 -26.99 -8.57
N VAL A 39 -1.02 -27.55 -8.34
CA VAL A 39 -2.02 -27.82 -9.39
C VAL A 39 -3.42 -27.39 -8.95
N GLY A 40 -4.34 -27.25 -9.91
CA GLY A 40 -5.75 -26.95 -9.64
C GLY A 40 -6.09 -25.46 -9.63
N ARG A 41 -7.34 -25.15 -9.29
CA ARG A 41 -7.83 -23.77 -9.25
C ARG A 41 -7.31 -23.05 -8.01
N ILE A 42 -6.80 -21.83 -8.18
CA ILE A 42 -6.43 -20.98 -7.05
C ILE A 42 -7.69 -20.72 -6.20
N PRO A 43 -7.67 -21.00 -4.88
CA PRO A 43 -8.84 -20.88 -4.04
C PRO A 43 -9.30 -19.42 -3.95
N MET A 44 -10.57 -19.21 -4.21
CA MET A 44 -11.21 -17.91 -4.04
C MET A 44 -11.37 -17.65 -2.53
N GLY A 45 -10.79 -16.57 -2.05
CA GLY A 45 -11.03 -16.07 -0.69
C GLY A 45 -10.65 -14.61 -0.55
N THR A 46 -10.70 -14.11 0.68
CA THR A 46 -10.55 -12.69 1.01
C THR A 46 -9.18 -12.15 0.64
N GLN A 47 -8.11 -12.88 0.95
CA GLN A 47 -6.74 -12.37 0.83
C GLN A 47 -5.95 -13.00 -0.33
N ILE A 48 -6.18 -14.28 -0.66
CA ILE A 48 -5.44 -15.00 -1.73
C ILE A 48 -5.52 -14.27 -3.08
N GLN A 49 -6.70 -13.74 -3.42
CA GLN A 49 -6.93 -13.02 -4.68
C GLN A 49 -6.33 -11.61 -4.71
N THR A 50 -5.89 -11.08 -3.57
CA THR A 50 -5.26 -9.74 -3.50
C THR A 50 -3.77 -9.77 -3.84
N PHE A 51 -3.16 -10.95 -3.85
CA PHE A 51 -1.75 -11.12 -4.22
C PHE A 51 -1.57 -11.11 -5.74
N SER A 52 -0.39 -10.68 -6.20
CA SER A 52 -0.04 -10.66 -7.63
C SER A 52 0.01 -12.08 -8.19
N GLY A 53 -0.21 -12.22 -9.50
CA GLY A 53 0.01 -13.47 -10.23
C GLY A 53 1.45 -14.01 -10.09
N ASP A 54 2.42 -13.12 -9.84
CA ASP A 54 3.82 -13.48 -9.63
C ASP A 54 4.02 -14.44 -8.45
N CYS A 55 3.21 -14.31 -7.39
CA CYS A 55 3.24 -15.18 -6.22
C CYS A 55 2.89 -16.63 -6.55
N PHE A 56 2.29 -16.90 -7.71
CA PHE A 56 1.85 -18.22 -8.17
C PHE A 56 2.60 -18.69 -9.42
N GLN A 57 3.52 -17.88 -9.96
CA GLN A 57 4.22 -18.18 -11.22
C GLN A 57 5.06 -19.46 -11.11
N GLY A 58 5.33 -20.10 -12.24
CA GLY A 58 6.16 -21.31 -12.26
C GLY A 58 5.50 -22.55 -11.66
N ASN A 59 4.19 -22.51 -11.43
CA ASN A 59 3.35 -23.67 -11.12
C ASN A 59 2.51 -24.02 -12.36
N GLU A 60 2.92 -25.03 -13.13
CA GLU A 60 2.32 -25.33 -14.44
C GLU A 60 0.83 -25.76 -14.38
N GLY A 61 0.40 -26.32 -13.26
CA GLY A 61 -0.97 -26.82 -13.11
C GLY A 61 -1.94 -25.85 -12.45
N LEU A 62 -1.51 -24.65 -12.05
CA LEU A 62 -2.39 -23.66 -11.41
C LEU A 62 -3.18 -22.85 -12.45
N CYS A 63 -4.45 -22.62 -12.17
CA CYS A 63 -5.34 -21.83 -13.03
C CYS A 63 -6.32 -20.97 -12.22
N GLY A 64 -6.94 -20.00 -12.88
CA GLY A 64 -7.89 -19.04 -12.30
C GLY A 64 -7.21 -17.76 -11.77
N PRO A 65 -7.99 -16.70 -11.48
CA PRO A 65 -7.44 -15.45 -10.97
C PRO A 65 -6.67 -15.67 -9.66
N PRO A 66 -5.55 -14.96 -9.42
CA PRO A 66 -5.01 -13.82 -10.17
C PRO A 66 -4.21 -14.17 -11.43
N LEU A 67 -4.11 -15.44 -11.84
CA LEU A 67 -3.48 -15.81 -13.12
C LEU A 67 -4.44 -15.55 -14.30
N THR A 68 -3.88 -15.31 -15.48
CA THR A 68 -4.65 -15.14 -16.72
C THR A 68 -5.07 -16.47 -17.35
N LEU A 69 -4.62 -17.60 -16.79
CA LEU A 69 -4.94 -18.93 -17.30
C LEU A 69 -6.33 -19.37 -16.81
N ASN A 70 -7.24 -19.64 -17.74
CA ASN A 70 -8.57 -20.16 -17.40
C ASN A 70 -8.50 -21.65 -17.06
N CYS A 71 -9.28 -22.07 -16.06
CA CYS A 71 -9.34 -23.47 -15.67
C CYS A 71 -10.16 -24.32 -16.65
N PRO A 72 -9.83 -25.61 -16.82
CA PRO A 72 -10.65 -26.55 -17.57
C PRO A 72 -12.07 -26.58 -16.98
N GLY A 73 -13.08 -26.28 -17.80
CA GLY A 73 -14.49 -26.17 -17.39
C GLY A 73 -15.05 -24.74 -17.36
N ASP A 74 -14.23 -23.71 -17.56
CA ASP A 74 -14.68 -22.30 -17.72
C ASP A 74 -14.96 -21.91 -19.18
N VAL A 75 -14.67 -22.81 -20.13
CA VAL A 75 -14.86 -22.57 -21.57
C VAL A 75 -16.02 -23.41 -22.06
N THR A 76 -17.13 -22.75 -22.39
CA THR A 76 -18.12 -23.28 -23.33
C THR A 76 -17.42 -23.46 -24.69
N ASP A 77 -17.27 -24.72 -25.10
CA ASP A 77 -17.00 -25.21 -26.46
C ASP A 77 -16.30 -24.26 -27.46
N MET A 78 -14.96 -24.31 -27.55
CA MET A 78 -14.25 -24.23 -28.85
C MET A 78 -12.81 -24.79 -28.74
N PRO A 79 -12.25 -25.36 -29.83
CA PRO A 79 -11.17 -26.35 -29.83
C PRO A 79 -9.78 -25.73 -29.55
N PRO A 80 -8.77 -26.56 -29.19
CA PRO A 80 -7.50 -26.07 -28.68
C PRO A 80 -6.64 -25.48 -29.80
N GLU A 81 -6.37 -24.18 -29.75
CA GLU A 81 -5.25 -23.57 -30.47
C GLU A 81 -3.93 -23.80 -29.71
N PRO A 82 -2.82 -24.03 -30.42
CA PRO A 82 -1.55 -24.44 -29.83
C PRO A 82 -0.94 -23.33 -28.98
N ALA A 83 -0.33 -23.75 -27.87
CA ALA A 83 0.37 -22.88 -26.94
C ALA A 83 1.49 -22.10 -27.64
N HIS A 84 1.32 -20.78 -27.78
CA HIS A 84 2.38 -19.89 -28.19
C HIS A 84 2.52 -18.71 -27.21
N GLU A 85 3.54 -18.86 -26.37
CA GLU A 85 4.38 -17.81 -25.77
C GLU A 85 3.66 -16.69 -25.01
N ALA A 86 3.43 -16.94 -23.72
CA ALA A 86 3.28 -15.86 -22.74
C ALA A 86 4.58 -15.06 -22.71
N ARG A 87 4.57 -13.89 -23.37
CA ARG A 87 5.65 -12.91 -23.32
C ARG A 87 6.00 -12.59 -21.87
N HIS A 88 7.25 -12.84 -21.52
CA HIS A 88 7.90 -12.35 -20.31
C HIS A 88 7.63 -10.85 -20.12
N SER A 89 6.78 -10.51 -19.16
CA SER A 89 6.89 -9.23 -18.46
C SER A 89 7.68 -9.50 -17.20
N ASN A 90 9.01 -9.38 -17.32
CA ASN A 90 9.91 -9.27 -16.17
C ASN A 90 9.50 -8.02 -15.37
N TYR A 91 8.63 -8.17 -14.36
CA TYR A 91 8.51 -7.21 -13.27
C TYR A 91 9.16 -7.83 -12.03
N GLY A 92 10.48 -8.00 -12.14
CA GLY A 92 11.31 -8.40 -11.01
C GLY A 92 11.24 -7.35 -9.89
N SER A 93 11.06 -7.83 -8.66
CA SER A 93 11.35 -7.11 -7.42
C SER A 93 10.96 -5.62 -7.42
N GLY A 94 9.67 -5.35 -7.57
CA GLY A 94 9.14 -4.00 -7.45
C GLY A 94 9.19 -3.53 -6.00
N ILE A 95 10.19 -2.73 -5.66
CA ILE A 95 10.19 -1.93 -4.44
C ILE A 95 8.85 -1.18 -4.38
N LYS A 96 8.07 -1.39 -3.30
CA LYS A 96 6.78 -0.70 -3.11
C LYS A 96 7.04 0.79 -2.85
N TRP A 97 7.09 1.59 -3.92
CA TRP A 97 7.35 3.03 -3.87
C TRP A 97 6.36 3.80 -2.97
N ASP A 98 5.15 3.28 -2.81
CA ASP A 98 4.13 3.81 -1.91
C ASP A 98 4.58 3.79 -0.44
N LEU A 99 5.31 2.75 -0.01
CA LEU A 99 5.81 2.61 1.36
C LEU A 99 7.01 3.52 1.64
N ILE A 100 7.90 3.67 0.67
CA ILE A 100 9.12 4.48 0.82
C ILE A 100 8.82 5.98 0.80
N SER A 101 7.81 6.40 0.02
CA SER A 101 7.45 7.83 -0.06
C SER A 101 6.94 8.39 1.27
N ALA A 102 6.24 7.58 2.08
CA ALA A 102 5.76 7.97 3.39
C ALA A 102 6.92 8.20 4.38
N GLU A 103 7.95 7.35 4.35
CA GLU A 103 9.12 7.46 5.22
C GLU A 103 10.02 8.64 4.83
N VAL A 104 10.25 8.83 3.53
CA VAL A 104 11.03 9.99 3.03
C VAL A 104 10.31 11.30 3.31
N GLY A 105 8.98 11.34 3.18
CA GLY A 105 8.16 12.50 3.51
C GLY A 105 8.26 12.90 4.99
N PHE A 106 8.30 11.92 5.90
CA PHE A 106 8.45 12.19 7.33
C PHE A 106 9.84 12.76 7.66
N ILE A 107 10.90 12.19 7.10
CA ILE A 107 12.28 12.67 7.34
C ILE A 107 12.48 14.06 6.73
N ALA A 108 12.03 14.30 5.50
CA ALA A 108 12.14 15.60 4.85
C ALA A 108 11.30 16.66 5.56
N GLY A 109 10.07 16.33 5.97
CA GLY A 109 9.14 17.24 6.64
C GLY A 109 9.53 17.57 8.08
N PHE A 110 9.68 16.56 8.94
CA PHE A 110 10.05 16.78 10.34
C PHE A 110 11.52 17.22 10.48
N GLY A 111 12.44 16.58 9.76
CA GLY A 111 13.87 16.91 9.83
C GLY A 111 14.20 18.29 9.26
N GLY A 112 13.54 18.70 8.17
CA GLY A 112 13.76 20.00 7.53
C GLY A 112 13.25 21.19 8.34
N VAL A 113 12.20 21.02 9.14
CA VAL A 113 11.66 22.09 9.99
C VAL A 113 12.25 22.05 11.40
N ILE A 114 12.23 20.89 12.06
CA ILE A 114 12.67 20.74 13.45
C ILE A 114 14.20 20.80 13.55
N GLY A 115 14.92 20.21 12.59
CA GLY A 115 16.39 20.13 12.61
C GLY A 115 17.08 21.50 12.67
N PRO A 116 16.77 22.43 11.76
CA PRO A 116 17.32 23.79 11.79
C PRO A 116 16.94 24.57 13.06
N LEU A 117 15.71 24.38 13.56
CA LEU A 117 15.23 25.03 14.79
C LEU A 117 15.98 24.56 16.05
N VAL A 118 16.37 23.29 16.11
CA VAL A 118 17.12 22.71 17.25
C VAL A 118 18.61 23.05 17.16
N PHE A 119 19.21 22.98 15.97
CA PHE A 119 20.66 23.12 15.82
C PHE A 119 21.14 24.58 15.76
N SER A 120 20.33 25.51 15.22
CA SER A 120 20.73 26.91 15.06
C SER A 120 19.90 27.86 15.91
N LYS A 121 20.51 28.41 16.98
CA LYS A 121 19.92 29.48 17.79
C LYS A 121 19.52 30.71 16.97
N ARG A 122 20.16 30.92 15.81
CA ARG A 122 19.91 32.06 14.92
C ARG A 122 18.62 31.86 14.13
N TRP A 123 18.39 30.67 13.57
CA TRP A 123 17.15 30.33 12.85
C TRP A 123 15.94 30.31 13.77
N ARG A 124 16.11 29.77 14.97
CA ARG A 124 15.07 29.78 16.00
C ARG A 124 14.52 31.18 16.27
N LYS A 125 15.40 32.18 16.37
CA LYS A 125 14.99 33.56 16.65
C LYS A 125 14.17 34.17 15.50
N TYR A 126 14.61 34.01 14.26
CA TYR A 126 13.87 34.47 13.08
C TYR A 126 12.50 33.81 12.94
N TYR A 127 12.39 32.51 13.24
CA TYR A 127 11.13 31.79 13.19
C TYR A 127 10.11 32.32 14.20
N TYR A 128 10.53 32.53 15.46
CA TYR A 128 9.64 33.10 16.49
C TYR A 128 9.26 34.55 16.18
N ASP A 129 10.20 35.39 15.72
CA ASP A 129 9.90 36.77 15.33
C ASP A 129 8.87 36.82 14.19
N GLY A 130 8.96 35.91 13.21
CA GLY A 130 7.98 35.83 12.12
C GLY A 130 6.60 35.34 12.56
N ILE A 131 6.54 34.36 13.47
CA ILE A 131 5.27 33.88 14.04
C ILE A 131 4.60 34.97 14.86
N GLU A 132 5.35 35.74 15.65
CA GLU A 132 4.79 36.87 16.40
C GLU A 132 4.25 37.95 15.47
N ASP A 133 4.96 38.31 14.40
CA ASP A 133 4.49 39.30 13.42
C ASP A 133 3.19 38.87 12.73
N VAL A 134 3.10 37.60 12.32
CA VAL A 134 1.87 37.02 11.75
C VAL A 134 0.74 36.98 12.78
N ALA A 135 1.03 36.57 14.02
CA ALA A 135 0.05 36.54 15.10
C ALA A 135 -0.48 37.95 15.40
N PHE A 136 0.40 38.95 15.48
CA PHE A 136 0.03 40.35 15.66
C PHE A 136 -0.64 40.98 14.44
N SER A 137 -0.55 40.39 13.25
CA SER A 137 -1.32 40.83 12.07
C SER A 137 -2.74 40.27 12.06
N ILE A 138 -2.91 39.03 12.54
CA ILE A 138 -4.20 38.32 12.56
C ILE A 138 -5.05 38.69 13.80
N LEU A 139 -4.42 38.78 14.98
CA LEU A 139 -5.10 39.05 16.25
C LEU A 139 -5.82 40.41 16.31
N PRO A 140 -5.30 41.55 15.81
CA PRO A 140 -6.03 42.81 15.85
C PRO A 140 -7.25 42.79 14.93
N ARG A 141 -7.24 42.05 13.81
CA ARG A 141 -8.44 41.93 12.97
C ARG A 141 -9.59 41.23 13.72
N LEU A 142 -9.30 40.13 14.41
CA LEU A 142 -10.30 39.38 15.18
C LEU A 142 -10.77 40.11 16.45
N VAL A 143 -9.87 40.83 17.12
CA VAL A 143 -10.21 41.63 18.31
C VAL A 143 -10.97 42.91 17.93
N LEU A 144 -10.60 43.58 16.83
CA LEU A 144 -11.28 44.77 16.33
C LEU A 144 -12.69 44.45 15.82
N GLU A 145 -12.88 43.35 15.08
CA GLU A 145 -14.20 42.87 14.65
C GLU A 145 -15.13 42.57 15.83
N LYS A 146 -14.61 41.86 16.85
CA LYS A 146 -15.37 41.57 18.08
C LYS A 146 -15.70 42.83 18.88
N TRP A 147 -14.77 43.79 18.95
CA TRP A 147 -14.99 45.07 19.65
C TRP A 147 -15.97 45.98 18.91
N LEU A 148 -15.91 46.05 17.58
CA LEU A 148 -16.87 46.79 16.75
C LEU A 148 -18.27 46.18 16.83
N SER A 149 -18.37 44.85 16.80
CA SER A 149 -19.64 44.13 16.99
C SER A 149 -20.26 44.41 18.36
N TRP A 150 -19.47 44.41 19.44
CA TRP A 150 -19.95 44.74 20.79
C TRP A 150 -20.32 46.22 20.95
N LYS A 151 -19.58 47.13 20.32
CA LYS A 151 -19.78 48.58 20.45
C LYS A 151 -20.97 49.12 19.64
N PHE A 152 -21.28 48.49 18.50
CA PHE A 152 -22.36 48.92 17.61
C PHE A 152 -23.58 47.98 17.61
N GLY A 153 -23.43 46.75 18.12
CA GLY A 153 -24.50 45.77 18.25
C GLY A 153 -24.99 45.65 19.69
N VAL A 154 -25.85 46.58 20.11
CA VAL A 154 -27.08 46.41 20.93
C VAL A 154 -27.49 47.81 21.42
N ARG A 155 -28.36 48.46 20.65
CA ARG A 155 -29.35 49.42 21.16
C ARG A 155 -30.69 49.02 20.56
N LYS A 156 -31.39 48.14 21.25
CA LYS A 156 -32.84 48.03 21.22
C LYS A 156 -33.33 48.23 22.65
#